data_AF-A0A486XWK7-F1
#
_entry.id   AF-A0A486XWK7-F1
#
_cell.length_a   1.000
_cell.length_b   1.000
_cell.length_c   1.000
_cell.angle_alpha   90.00
_cell.angle_beta   90.00
_cell.angle_gamma   90.00
#
_symmetry.space_group_name_H-M   'P 1'
#
loop_
_entity.id
_entity.type
_entity.pdbx_description
1 polymer ?
#
loop_
_entity_poly.entity_id
_entity_poly.type
_entity_poly.pdbx_seq_one_letter_code
_entity_poly.pdbx_strand_id
1 'polypeptide(L)'
;MVNKDVTAQEVMLTLYKNGVLIKEYKLGQLLNTMDSLKPTSSHYHWGNIMHIDDYGVEIETVEGLVGIVHSTGKVYLPNES
;
A
#
# COMPACT_ATOMS: atom_id res chain seq x y z
N MET A 1 13.32 24.11 13.97
CA MET A 1 12.80 24.19 12.59
C MET A 1 13.78 23.48 11.68
N VAL A 2 13.44 22.28 11.20
CA VAL A 2 14.27 21.58 10.20
C VAL A 2 13.89 22.13 8.82
N ASN A 3 14.89 22.56 8.06
CA ASN A 3 14.70 23.15 6.75
C ASN A 3 14.25 22.06 5.76
N LYS A 4 12.96 22.09 5.36
CA LYS A 4 12.31 21.07 4.53
C LYS A 4 12.99 20.86 3.17
N ASP A 5 13.72 21.85 2.65
CA ASP A 5 14.42 21.72 1.37
C ASP A 5 15.65 20.81 1.43
N VAL A 6 16.33 20.74 2.58
CA VAL A 6 17.55 19.93 2.73
C VAL A 6 17.20 18.43 2.78
N THR A 7 16.01 18.09 3.27
CA THR A 7 15.58 16.69 3.43
C THR A 7 14.86 16.14 2.19
N ALA A 8 14.37 16.98 1.28
CA ALA A 8 13.60 16.53 0.11
C ALA A 8 14.38 15.64 -0.86
N GLN A 9 15.71 15.79 -0.90
CA GLN A 9 16.59 15.02 -1.79
C GLN A 9 17.07 13.70 -1.19
N GLU A 10 16.80 13.43 0.08
CA GLU A 10 17.21 12.22 0.78
C GLU A 10 16.52 10.99 0.18
N VAL A 11 17.28 9.97 -0.19
CA VAL A 11 16.76 8.70 -0.71
C VAL A 11 16.21 7.90 0.47
N MET A 12 14.91 7.62 0.43
CA MET A 12 14.22 6.90 1.50
C MET A 12 13.97 5.43 1.14
N LEU A 13 13.84 5.13 -0.16
CA LEU A 13 13.47 3.80 -0.62
C LEU A 13 14.21 3.46 -1.91
N THR A 14 14.85 2.29 -1.94
CA THR A 14 15.62 1.79 -3.08
C THR A 14 15.11 0.41 -3.48
N LEU A 15 14.68 0.27 -4.73
CA LEU A 15 14.14 -0.97 -5.29
C LEU A 15 15.18 -1.66 -6.16
N TYR A 16 15.47 -2.91 -5.84
CA TYR A 16 16.30 -3.80 -6.66
C TYR A 16 15.44 -4.93 -7.24
N LYS A 17 15.74 -5.36 -8.46
CA LYS A 17 15.16 -6.55 -9.09
C LYS A 17 16.29 -7.40 -9.65
N ASN A 18 16.35 -8.67 -9.23
CA ASN A 18 17.41 -9.61 -9.61
C ASN A 18 18.83 -9.04 -9.36
N GLY A 19 19.01 -8.33 -8.23
CA GLY A 19 20.28 -7.70 -7.87
C GLY A 19 20.60 -6.39 -8.59
N VAL A 20 19.76 -5.93 -9.53
CA VAL A 20 19.95 -4.68 -10.28
C VAL A 20 19.10 -3.58 -9.67
N LEU A 21 19.69 -2.40 -9.45
CA LEU A 21 18.96 -1.20 -9.04
C LEU A 21 17.96 -0.82 -10.12
N ILE A 22 16.69 -0.73 -9.75
CA ILE A 22 15.60 -0.35 -10.66
C ILE A 22 15.14 1.08 -10.40
N LYS A 23 15.01 1.48 -9.12
CA LYS A 23 14.46 2.80 -8.79
C LYS A 23 14.79 3.25 -7.38
N GLU A 24 14.90 4.55 -7.20
CA GLU A 24 14.96 5.23 -5.91
C GLU A 24 13.81 6.21 -5.76
N TYR A 25 13.30 6.33 -4.53
CA TYR A 25 12.30 7.30 -4.15
C TYR A 25 12.86 8.22 -3.08
N LYS A 26 12.87 9.51 -3.40
CA LYS A 26 13.32 10.56 -2.47
C LYS A 26 12.18 11.01 -1.57
N LEU A 27 12.52 11.52 -0.39
CA LEU A 27 11.54 12.01 0.58
C LEU A 27 10.58 13.05 -0.04
N GLY A 28 11.10 14.01 -0.82
CA GLY A 28 10.27 15.02 -1.46
C GLY A 28 9.26 14.43 -2.46
N GLN A 29 9.63 13.37 -3.19
CA GLN A 29 8.72 12.69 -4.11
C GLN A 29 7.62 11.94 -3.36
N LEU A 30 7.96 11.31 -2.24
CA LEU A 30 6.99 10.62 -1.39
C LEU A 30 5.98 11.60 -0.78
N LEU A 31 6.45 12.72 -0.22
CA LEU A 31 5.59 13.76 0.35
C LEU A 31 4.65 14.38 -0.69
N ASN A 32 5.17 14.74 -1.87
CA ASN A 32 4.34 15.28 -2.96
C ASN A 32 3.26 14.30 -3.43
N THR A 33 3.54 12.99 -3.37
CA THR A 33 2.54 11.97 -3.73
C THR A 33 1.46 11.88 -2.66
N MET A 34 1.83 12.02 -1.38
CA MET A 34 0.89 12.00 -0.25
C MET A 34 -0.05 13.20 -0.24
N ASP A 35 0.38 14.37 -0.72
CA ASP A 35 -0.49 15.56 -0.83
C ASP A 35 -1.69 15.35 -1.78
N SER A 36 -1.56 14.43 -2.73
CA SER A 36 -2.65 14.05 -3.66
C SER A 36 -3.60 12.99 -3.11
N LEU A 37 -3.20 12.31 -2.02
CA LEU A 37 -4.06 11.35 -1.35
C LEU A 37 -5.05 12.13 -0.50
N LYS A 38 -6.36 11.93 -0.76
CA LYS A 38 -7.38 12.41 0.17
C LYS A 38 -7.06 11.80 1.54
N PRO A 39 -7.17 12.55 2.65
CA PRO A 39 -7.16 11.98 3.99
C PRO A 39 -8.30 10.97 4.06
N THR A 40 -8.01 9.72 3.78
CA THR A 40 -8.83 8.64 4.27
C THR A 40 -8.47 8.51 5.74
N SER A 41 -9.46 8.24 6.59
CA SER A 41 -9.17 7.71 7.92
C SER A 41 -8.15 6.60 7.73
N SER A 42 -6.92 6.82 8.20
CA SER A 42 -5.92 5.77 8.28
C SER A 42 -6.51 4.72 9.20
N HIS A 43 -7.18 3.74 8.61
CA HIS A 43 -7.56 2.54 9.30
C HIS A 43 -6.24 1.78 9.49
N TYR A 44 -5.56 2.09 10.59
CA TYR A 44 -4.29 1.48 11.01
C TYR A 44 -4.41 -0.05 11.20
N HIS A 45 -5.62 -0.57 11.05
CA HIS A 45 -6.00 -1.98 11.05
C HIS A 45 -7.00 -2.21 9.92
N TRP A 46 -6.51 -2.35 8.68
CA TRP A 46 -7.35 -2.74 7.54
C TRP A 46 -7.94 -4.14 7.68
N GLY A 47 -7.53 -4.88 8.70
CA GLY A 47 -8.08 -6.18 8.99
C GLY A 47 -7.03 -7.19 9.36
N ASN A 48 -7.47 -8.40 9.62
CA ASN A 48 -6.61 -9.58 9.74
C ASN A 48 -6.66 -10.35 8.43
N ILE A 49 -5.49 -10.81 7.95
CA ILE A 49 -5.48 -11.83 6.92
C ILE A 49 -6.05 -13.10 7.55
N MET A 50 -7.17 -13.56 7.02
CA MET A 50 -7.81 -14.78 7.49
C MET A 50 -7.11 -15.98 6.89
N HIS A 51 -7.09 -16.07 5.56
CA HIS A 51 -6.44 -17.16 4.82
C HIS A 51 -5.75 -16.66 3.54
N ILE A 52 -4.72 -17.39 3.12
CA ILE A 52 -4.07 -17.28 1.82
C ILE A 52 -4.02 -18.69 1.24
N ASP A 53 -4.63 -18.89 0.08
CA ASP A 53 -4.62 -20.17 -0.63
C ASP A 53 -4.29 -19.98 -2.12
N ASP A 54 -4.37 -21.05 -2.91
CA ASP A 54 -4.04 -21.00 -4.34
C ASP A 54 -5.00 -20.09 -5.15
N TYR A 55 -6.21 -19.83 -4.65
CA TYR A 55 -7.22 -19.01 -5.32
C TYR A 55 -7.10 -17.53 -4.98
N GLY A 56 -6.73 -17.20 -3.73
CA GLY A 56 -6.70 -15.81 -3.30
C GLY A 56 -6.34 -15.54 -1.85
N VAL A 57 -6.66 -14.32 -1.44
CA VAL A 57 -6.50 -13.80 -0.08
C VAL A 57 -7.85 -13.36 0.45
N GLU A 58 -8.18 -13.76 1.68
CA GLU A 58 -9.35 -13.28 2.41
C GLU A 58 -8.93 -12.45 3.62
N ILE A 59 -9.51 -11.27 3.75
CA ILE A 59 -9.17 -10.27 4.77
C ILE A 59 -10.43 -9.92 5.54
N GLU A 60 -10.39 -10.09 6.86
CA GLU A 60 -11.44 -9.61 7.76
C GLU A 60 -11.19 -8.14 8.08
N THR A 61 -11.96 -7.24 7.51
CA THR A 61 -11.85 -5.79 7.74
C THR A 61 -12.92 -5.30 8.72
N VAL A 62 -12.79 -4.06 9.21
CA VAL A 62 -13.81 -3.42 10.05
C VAL A 62 -15.15 -3.20 9.33
N GLU A 63 -15.15 -3.23 8.00
CA GLU A 63 -16.34 -3.05 7.14
C GLU A 63 -16.92 -4.40 6.67
N GLY A 64 -16.27 -5.53 7.02
CA GLY A 64 -16.65 -6.87 6.61
C GLY A 64 -15.52 -7.63 5.92
N LEU A 65 -15.85 -8.81 5.39
CA LEU A 65 -14.88 -9.64 4.66
C LEU A 65 -14.58 -9.06 3.29
N VAL A 66 -13.32 -9.13 2.88
CA VAL A 66 -12.83 -8.73 1.55
C VAL A 66 -12.04 -9.89 0.98
N GLY A 67 -12.42 -10.36 -0.21
CA GLY A 67 -11.69 -11.38 -0.95
C GLY A 67 -10.94 -10.79 -2.15
N ILE A 68 -9.74 -11.29 -2.43
CA ILE A 68 -8.90 -10.90 -3.56
C ILE A 68 -8.50 -12.15 -4.33
N VAL A 69 -8.88 -12.23 -5.61
CA VAL A 69 -8.54 -13.38 -6.47
C VAL A 69 -7.16 -13.17 -7.11
N HIS A 70 -6.24 -14.13 -6.95
CA HIS A 70 -4.87 -14.01 -7.45
C HIS A 70 -4.78 -13.80 -8.97
N SER A 71 -5.54 -14.59 -9.74
CA SER A 71 -5.42 -14.63 -11.20
C SER A 71 -5.93 -13.35 -11.89
N THR A 72 -6.80 -12.60 -11.22
CA THR A 72 -7.47 -11.43 -11.82
C THR A 72 -7.23 -10.14 -11.05
N GLY A 73 -6.78 -10.22 -9.79
CA GLY A 73 -6.77 -9.08 -8.87
C GLY A 73 -8.17 -8.58 -8.51
N LYS A 74 -9.23 -9.30 -8.88
CA LYS A 74 -10.61 -8.89 -8.60
C LYS A 74 -10.86 -8.92 -7.09
N VAL A 75 -11.38 -7.82 -6.58
CA VAL A 75 -11.81 -7.66 -5.19
C VAL A 75 -13.31 -7.92 -5.11
N TYR A 76 -13.76 -8.71 -4.12
CA TYR A 76 -15.18 -8.92 -3.84
C TYR A 76 -15.49 -8.78 -2.36
N LEU A 77 -16.69 -8.29 -2.08
CA LEU A 77 -17.28 -8.19 -0.76
C LEU A 77 -18.33 -9.31 -0.65
N PRO A 78 -18.15 -10.34 0.21
CA PRO A 78 -19.08 -11.47 0.31
C PRO A 78 -20.52 -11.05 0.68
N ASN A 79 -20.69 -9.83 1.20
CA ASN A 79 -21.98 -9.31 1.65
C ASN A 79 -22.75 -8.55 0.56
N GLU A 80 -22.17 -8.33 -0.62
CA GLU A 80 -22.87 -7.76 -1.77
C GLU A 80 -23.49 -8.90 -2.59
N SER A 81 -24.72 -9.26 -2.23
CA SER A 81 -25.60 -10.17 -2.98
C SER A 81 -26.27 -9.46 -4.16
#